data_AF-Q31B36-F1
#
_entry.id   AF-Q31B36-F1
#
_cell.length_a   1.000
_cell.length_b   1.000
_cell.length_c   1.000
_cell.angle_alpha   90.00
_cell.angle_beta   90.00
_cell.angle_gamma   90.00
#
_symmetry.space_group_name_H-M   'P 1'
#
loop_
_entity.id
_entity.type
_entity.pdbx_description
1 polymer ?
#
loop_
_entity_poly.entity_id
_entity_poly.type
_entity_poly.pdbx_seq_one_letter_code
_entity_poly.pdbx_strand_id
1 'polypeptide(L)' 'MKLGFSVVGNSRVAQTIKLVRLGDFLNLKASLEDALIYLKN' A
#
# COMPACT_ATOMS: atom_id res chain seq x y z
N MET A 1 -6.71 -15.21 -5.43
CA MET A 1 -6.64 -14.60 -4.08
C MET A 1 -6.33 -13.12 -4.26
N LYS A 2 -7.33 -12.24 -4.16
CA LYS A 2 -7.09 -10.78 -4.19
C LYS A 2 -6.48 -10.42 -2.84
N LEU A 3 -5.20 -10.07 -2.81
CA LEU A 3 -4.56 -9.52 -1.62
C LEU A 3 -5.31 -8.22 -1.26
N GLY A 4 -5.80 -8.11 -0.03
CA GLY A 4 -6.59 -6.97 0.46
C GLY A 4 -5.79 -5.67 0.66
N PHE A 5 -4.58 -5.61 0.12
CA PHE A 5 -3.64 -4.51 0.23
C PHE A 5 -2.78 -4.46 -1.03
N SER A 6 -2.15 -3.31 -1.28
CA SER A 6 -1.15 -3.15 -2.34
C SER A 6 0.13 -2.55 -1.77
N VAL A 7 1.28 -2.90 -2.35
CA VAL A 7 2.61 -2.39 -1.95
C VAL A 7 3.19 -1.62 -3.13
N VAL A 8 3.68 -0.40 -2.87
CA VAL A 8 4.26 0.46 -3.91
C VAL A 8 5.74 0.69 -3.60
N GLY A 9 6.63 0.08 -4.38
CA GLY A 9 8.08 0.26 -4.25
C GLY A 9 8.65 1.45 -5.04
N ASN A 10 7.89 2.03 -5.97
CA ASN A 10 8.35 3.15 -6.77
C ASN A 10 8.04 4.49 -6.08
N SER A 11 9.08 5.29 -5.82
CA SER A 11 8.96 6.56 -5.11
C SER A 11 8.08 7.59 -5.82
N ARG A 12 8.12 7.65 -7.16
CA ARG A 12 7.26 8.56 -7.95
C ARG A 12 5.79 8.16 -7.86
N VAL A 13 5.50 6.86 -7.92
CA VAL A 13 4.13 6.34 -7.78
C VAL A 13 3.59 6.64 -6.37
N ALA A 14 4.40 6.41 -5.33
CA ALA A 14 4.02 6.72 -3.95
C ALA A 14 3.76 8.22 -3.73
N GLN A 15 4.56 9.09 -4.35
CA GLN A 15 4.37 10.54 -4.29
C GLN A 15 3.07 10.98 -4.96
N THR A 16 2.78 10.48 -6.17
CA THR A 16 1.52 10.79 -6.87
C THR A 16 0.32 10.32 -6.06
N ILE A 17 0.37 9.12 -5.48
CA ILE A 17 -0.70 8.59 -4.63
C ILE A 17 -0.93 9.46 -3.39
N LYS A 18 0.15 9.92 -2.73
CA LYS A 18 0.05 10.86 -1.60
C LYS A 18 -0.56 12.19 -2.03
N LEU A 19 -0.15 12.72 -3.19
CA LEU A 19 -0.66 13.99 -3.72
C LEU A 19 -2.17 13.96 -3.93
N VAL A 20 -2.70 12.86 -4.47
CA VAL A 20 -4.14 12.67 -4.72
C VAL A 20 -4.89 12.02 -3.54
N ARG A 21 -4.21 11.80 -2.41
CA ARG A 21 -4.76 11.20 -1.18
C ARG A 21 -5.43 9.84 -1.36
N LEU A 22 -4.93 9.02 -2.29
CA LEU A 22 -5.46 7.67 -2.57
C LEU A 22 -4.90 6.58 -1.62
N GLY A 23 -4.02 6.95 -0.69
CA GLY A 23 -3.32 6.00 0.19
C GLY A 23 -4.26 5.06 0.95
N ASP A 24 -5.27 5.63 1.59
CA ASP A 24 -6.22 4.88 2.42
C ASP A 24 -7.23 4.10 1.58
N PHE A 25 -7.68 4.67 0.45
CA PHE A 25 -8.60 4.00 -0.48
C PHE A 25 -8.00 2.72 -1.08
N LEU A 26 -6.70 2.76 -1.40
CA LEU A 26 -5.97 1.64 -1.98
C LEU A 26 -5.42 0.67 -0.93
N ASN A 27 -5.67 0.93 0.36
CA ASN A 27 -5.18 0.16 1.50
C ASN A 27 -3.67 -0.16 1.37
N LEU A 28 -2.88 0.86 1.06
CA LEU A 28 -1.46 0.71 0.76
C LEU A 28 -0.65 0.51 2.03
N LYS A 29 0.37 -0.34 1.94
CA LYS A 29 1.33 -0.59 3.01
C LYS A 29 2.73 -0.16 2.58
N ALA A 30 3.51 0.33 3.53
CA ALA A 30 4.83 0.90 3.27
C ALA A 30 5.87 -0.16 2.88
N SER A 31 5.74 -1.37 3.43
CA SER A 31 6.59 -2.51 3.13
C SER A 31 5.76 -3.77 2.92
N LEU A 32 6.40 -4.81 2.35
CA LEU A 32 5.78 -6.13 2.24
C LEU A 32 5.59 -6.75 3.62
N GLU A 33 6.54 -6.55 4.54
CA GLU A 33 6.47 -7.03 5.92
C GLU A 33 5.24 -6.46 6.64
N ASP A 34 5.03 -5.14 6.57
CA ASP A 34 3.85 -4.48 7.17
C ASP A 34 2.54 -5.06 6.61
N ALA A 35 2.55 -5.37 5.33
CA ALA A 35 1.39 -5.88 4.64
C ALA A 35 1.07 -7.34 5.01
N LEU A 36 2.11 -8.16 5.18
CA LEU A 36 1.98 -9.53 5.65
C LEU A 36 1.57 -9.61 7.12
N ILE A 37 2.05 -8.69 7.97
CA ILE A 37 1.60 -8.55 9.36
C ILE A 37 0.10 -8.23 9.37
N TYR A 38 -0.33 -7.29 8.53
CA TYR A 38 -1.74 -6.90 8.44
C TYR A 38 -2.65 -8.02 7.91
N LEU A 39 -2.14 -8.90 7.02
CA LEU A 39 -2.90 -10.03 6.47
C LEU A 39 -3.06 -11.20 7.46
N LYS A 40 -2.11 -11.38 8.37
CA LYS A 40 -2.12 -12.49 9.34
C LYS A 40 -3.06 -12.26 10.52
N ASN A 41 -3.51 -11.03 10.73
CA ASN A 41 -4.51 -10.64 11.73
C ASN A 41 -5.89 -10.55 11.09
#